data_AF-B7VQL1-F1
#
_entry.id   AF-B7VQL1-F1
#
_cell.length_a   1.000
_cell.length_b   1.000
_cell.length_c   1.000
_cell.angle_alpha   90.00
_cell.angle_beta   90.00
_cell.angle_gamma   90.00
#
_symmetry.space_group_name_H-M   'P 1'
#
loop_
_entity.id
_entity.type
_entity.pdbx_description
1 polymer ?
#
loop_
_entity_poly.entity_id
_entity_poly.type
_entity_poly.pdbx_seq_one_letter_code
_entity_poly.pdbx_strand_id
1 'polypeptide(L)'
;MDCTIYLNDRKYRVCDIGEGRCTLVLSYAEGIESLHEHFSHQFLEIERMIVIDISTCWSGEIDTLCEKDRCELIGDVRLLTDIYWLDDFEIKTDKGQEIFQGISALALSTE
;
A
#
# COMPACT_ATOMS: atom_id res chain seq x y z
N MET A 1 -0.43 -0.59 14.98
CA MET A 1 -1.84 -0.89 15.29
C MET A 1 -2.61 -0.85 13.98
N ASP A 2 -3.47 -1.84 13.75
CA ASP A 2 -4.22 -1.94 12.50
C ASP A 2 -5.41 -0.98 12.51
N CYS A 3 -5.59 -0.25 11.42
CA CYS A 3 -6.64 0.73 11.21
C CYS A 3 -7.49 0.33 9.99
N THR A 4 -8.73 0.83 9.94
CA THR A 4 -9.58 0.71 8.75
C THR A 4 -9.60 2.04 8.03
N ILE A 5 -9.47 2.02 6.70
CA ILE A 5 -9.67 3.17 5.83
C ILE A 5 -10.61 2.80 4.69
N TYR A 6 -11.34 3.78 4.18
CA TYR A 6 -12.19 3.63 3.00
C TYR A 6 -11.60 4.42 1.84
N LEU A 7 -11.29 3.73 0.74
CA LEU A 7 -10.71 4.32 -0.47
C LEU A 7 -11.64 4.00 -1.63
N ASN A 8 -12.19 5.03 -2.29
CA ASN A 8 -13.19 4.89 -3.36
C ASN A 8 -14.28 3.85 -3.03
N ASP A 9 -14.90 4.00 -1.84
CA ASP A 9 -15.95 3.13 -1.30
C ASP A 9 -15.54 1.67 -0.98
N ARG A 10 -14.25 1.33 -1.06
CA ARG A 10 -13.71 0.03 -0.68
C ARG A 10 -13.04 0.09 0.69
N LYS A 11 -13.30 -0.91 1.54
CA LYS A 11 -12.83 -0.97 2.93
C LYS A 11 -11.50 -1.71 3.01
N TYR A 12 -10.43 -1.00 3.35
CA TYR A 12 -9.10 -1.56 3.52
C TYR A 12 -8.70 -1.64 4.99
N ARG A 13 -7.87 -2.65 5.31
CA ARG A 13 -7.10 -2.69 6.55
C ARG A 13 -5.70 -2.14 6.26
N VAL A 14 -5.24 -1.21 7.09
CA VAL A 14 -3.94 -0.53 6.94
C VAL A 14 -3.19 -0.55 8.26
N CYS A 15 -1.87 -0.66 8.20
CA CYS A 15 -0.98 -0.53 9.34
C CYS A 15 0.10 0.48 9.03
N ASP A 16 0.32 1.44 9.92
CA ASP A 16 1.36 2.45 9.80
C ASP A 16 2.39 2.23 10.92
N ILE A 17 3.65 2.06 10.54
CA ILE A 17 4.74 1.63 11.43
C ILE A 17 5.93 2.56 11.23
N GLY A 18 6.38 3.17 12.33
CA GLY A 18 7.59 3.98 12.36
C GLY A 18 7.45 5.38 11.76
N GLU A 19 8.60 6.00 11.49
CA GLU A 19 8.71 7.39 11.04
C GLU A 19 9.86 7.54 10.03
N GLY A 20 9.87 8.64 9.26
CA GLY A 20 10.91 8.93 8.27
C GLY A 20 10.48 8.66 6.83
N ARG A 21 11.42 8.23 5.99
CA ARG A 21 11.17 7.98 4.56
C ARG A 21 10.15 6.85 4.41
N CYS A 22 9.15 7.06 3.57
CA CYS A 22 7.99 6.18 3.52
C CYS A 22 8.12 5.09 2.46
N THR A 23 7.84 3.85 2.84
CA THR A 23 7.56 2.74 1.92
C THR A 23 6.10 2.31 2.09
N LEU A 24 5.34 2.35 1.00
CA LEU A 24 4.00 1.79 0.92
C LEU A 24 4.09 0.33 0.46
N VAL A 25 3.59 -0.60 1.26
CA VAL A 25 3.60 -2.04 1.00
C VAL A 25 2.18 -2.50 0.68
N LEU A 26 1.98 -3.00 -0.54
CA LEU A 26 0.73 -3.64 -0.93
C LEU A 26 0.84 -5.14 -0.63
N SER A 27 0.03 -5.65 0.29
CA SER A 27 0.07 -7.05 0.72
C SER A 27 -1.28 -7.73 0.57
N TYR A 28 -1.26 -8.96 0.07
CA TYR A 28 -2.44 -9.83 0.10
C TYR A 28 -2.42 -10.62 1.42
N ALA A 29 -2.90 -10.00 2.49
CA ALA A 29 -2.75 -10.51 3.86
C ALA A 29 -3.94 -11.37 4.32
N GLU A 30 -4.47 -12.21 3.43
CA GLU A 30 -5.58 -13.11 3.76
C GLU A 30 -5.19 -14.07 4.89
N GLY A 31 -6.03 -14.15 5.93
CA GLY A 31 -5.77 -15.01 7.09
C GLY A 31 -4.74 -14.45 8.09
N ILE A 32 -4.14 -13.28 7.84
CA ILE A 32 -3.28 -12.60 8.82
C ILE A 32 -4.18 -11.84 9.81
N GLU A 33 -4.05 -12.12 11.11
CA GLU A 33 -4.86 -11.47 12.15
C GLU A 33 -4.42 -10.02 12.42
N SER A 34 -3.11 -9.78 12.51
CA SER A 34 -2.51 -8.49 12.83
C SER A 34 -1.42 -8.15 11.83
N LEU A 35 -1.63 -7.11 11.02
CA LEU A 35 -0.61 -6.59 10.11
C LEU A 35 0.57 -6.05 10.91
N HIS A 36 0.32 -5.38 12.03
CA HIS A 36 1.40 -4.86 12.86
C HIS A 36 2.36 -5.96 13.33
N GLU A 37 1.84 -7.05 13.92
CA GLU A 37 2.69 -8.16 14.38
C GLU A 37 3.38 -8.88 13.23
N HIS A 38 2.71 -8.98 12.08
CA HIS A 38 3.27 -9.62 10.90
C HIS A 38 4.39 -8.79 10.26
N PHE A 39 4.30 -7.46 10.21
CA PHE A 39 5.26 -6.63 9.47
C PHE A 39 6.25 -5.87 10.36
N SER A 40 6.04 -5.76 11.67
CA SER A 40 6.91 -4.96 12.55
C SER A 40 8.37 -5.43 12.57
N HIS A 41 8.64 -6.69 12.24
CA HIS A 41 10.01 -7.22 12.20
C HIS A 41 10.78 -6.82 10.92
N GLN A 42 10.09 -6.33 9.89
CA GLN A 42 10.69 -5.86 8.63
C GLN A 42 11.04 -4.37 8.67
N PHE A 43 10.62 -3.68 9.73
CA PHE A 43 10.88 -2.27 9.94
C PHE A 43 12.35 -2.04 10.34
N LEU A 44 12.97 -1.05 9.71
CA LEU A 44 14.22 -0.43 10.16
C LEU A 44 13.88 0.85 10.91
N GLU A 45 14.52 1.14 12.04
CA GLU A 45 14.20 2.26 12.96
C GLU A 45 14.06 3.65 12.33
N ILE A 46 14.53 3.82 11.08
CA ILE A 46 14.59 5.09 10.35
C ILE A 46 13.62 5.18 9.14
N GLU A 47 12.84 4.14 8.85
CA GLU A 47 11.97 4.09 7.66
C GLU A 47 10.50 3.87 8.01
N ARG A 48 9.61 4.81 7.65
CA ARG A 48 8.17 4.63 7.81
C ARG A 48 7.66 3.56 6.85
N MET A 49 6.87 2.61 7.34
CA MET A 49 6.22 1.59 6.53
C MET A 49 4.71 1.69 6.69
N ILE A 50 4.01 1.89 5.57
CA ILE A 50 2.55 1.81 5.52
C ILE A 50 2.19 0.53 4.77
N VAL A 51 1.57 -0.42 5.45
CA VAL A 51 1.09 -1.67 4.86
C VAL A 51 -0.40 -1.53 4.60
N ILE A 52 -0.84 -1.78 3.36
CA ILE A 52 -2.25 -1.88 3.00
C ILE A 52 -2.59 -3.31 2.58
N ASP A 53 -3.59 -3.87 3.24
CA ASP A 53 -4.10 -5.21 2.98
C ASP A 53 -5.17 -5.18 1.90
N ILE A 54 -4.80 -5.66 0.72
CA ILE A 54 -5.65 -5.70 -0.46
C ILE A 54 -6.59 -6.92 -0.49
N SER A 55 -6.37 -7.93 0.36
CA SER A 55 -7.16 -9.17 0.35
C SER A 55 -8.63 -8.98 0.72
N THR A 56 -8.94 -7.87 1.39
CA THR A 56 -10.32 -7.49 1.77
C THR A 56 -11.18 -7.05 0.57
N CYS A 57 -10.56 -6.60 -0.51
CA CYS A 57 -11.23 -5.96 -1.65
C CYS A 57 -11.01 -6.70 -2.97
N TRP A 58 -9.95 -7.50 -3.06
CA TRP A 58 -9.50 -8.11 -4.31
C TRP A 58 -9.33 -9.61 -4.16
N SER A 59 -9.53 -10.36 -5.24
CA SER A 59 -9.56 -11.84 -5.22
C SER A 59 -8.18 -12.51 -5.25
N GLY A 60 -7.10 -11.75 -5.24
CA GLY A 60 -5.75 -12.29 -5.31
C GLY A 60 -4.67 -11.22 -5.22
N GLU A 61 -3.42 -11.68 -5.29
CA GLU A 61 -2.25 -10.81 -5.36
C GLU A 61 -2.28 -9.90 -6.59
N ILE A 62 -1.57 -8.78 -6.53
CA ILE A 62 -1.55 -7.75 -7.58
C ILE A 62 -1.21 -8.34 -8.96
N ASP A 63 -0.26 -9.26 -9.00
CA ASP A 63 0.20 -9.91 -10.23
C ASP A 63 -0.86 -10.82 -10.86
N THR A 64 -1.88 -11.21 -10.09
CA THR A 64 -3.00 -12.04 -10.55
C THR A 64 -4.24 -11.24 -10.93
N LEU A 65 -4.30 -9.96 -10.55
CA LEU A 65 -5.41 -9.08 -10.89
C LEU A 65 -5.49 -8.80 -12.38
N CYS A 66 -6.71 -8.69 -12.90
CA CYS A 66 -6.92 -8.25 -14.27
C CYS A 66 -6.59 -6.75 -14.42
N GLU A 67 -6.41 -6.28 -15.65
CA GLU A 67 -6.03 -4.88 -15.93
C GLU A 67 -7.01 -3.88 -15.31
N LYS A 68 -8.32 -4.16 -15.40
CA LYS A 68 -9.36 -3.30 -14.80
C LYS A 68 -9.18 -3.17 -13.28
N ASP A 69 -9.04 -4.29 -12.58
CA ASP A 69 -8.90 -4.29 -11.12
C ASP A 69 -7.59 -3.61 -10.69
N ARG A 70 -6.51 -3.78 -11.45
CA ARG A 70 -5.26 -3.04 -11.22
C ARG A 70 -5.45 -1.53 -11.38
N CYS A 71 -6.17 -1.08 -12.41
CA CYS A 71 -6.47 0.34 -12.59
C CYS A 71 -7.27 0.91 -11.42
N GLU A 72 -8.27 0.17 -10.92
CA GLU A 72 -9.05 0.56 -9.75
C GLU A 72 -8.18 0.61 -8.48
N LEU A 73 -7.34 -0.40 -8.24
CA LEU A 73 -6.40 -0.42 -7.12
C LEU A 73 -5.40 0.74 -7.17
N ILE A 74 -4.90 1.11 -8.36
CA ILE A 74 -4.04 2.29 -8.52
C ILE A 74 -4.78 3.56 -8.10
N GLY A 75 -6.07 3.68 -8.43
CA GLY A 75 -6.91 4.79 -7.98
C GLY A 75 -7.05 4.85 -6.47
N ASP A 76 -7.20 3.70 -5.82
CA ASP A 76 -7.29 3.59 -4.35
C ASP A 76 -5.96 3.97 -3.70
N VAL A 77 -4.84 3.48 -4.24
CA VAL A 77 -3.49 3.79 -3.75
C VAL A 77 -3.17 5.28 -3.88
N ARG A 78 -3.57 5.94 -4.97
CA ARG A 78 -3.41 7.40 -5.11
C ARG A 78 -4.19 8.17 -4.06
N LEU A 79 -5.45 7.80 -3.83
CA LEU A 79 -6.24 8.43 -2.78
C LEU A 79 -5.62 8.22 -1.39
N LEU A 80 -5.05 7.03 -1.14
CA LEU A 80 -4.33 6.76 0.10
C LEU A 80 -3.12 7.69 0.27
N THR A 81 -2.31 7.86 -0.77
CA THR A 81 -1.12 8.71 -0.73
C THR A 81 -1.49 10.18 -0.49
N ASP A 82 -2.61 10.63 -1.06
CA ASP A 82 -3.16 11.97 -0.83
C ASP A 82 -3.65 12.15 0.62
N ILE A 83 -4.33 11.14 1.20
CA ILE A 83 -4.81 11.19 2.59
C ILE A 83 -3.65 11.21 3.59
N TYR A 84 -2.59 10.44 3.32
CA TYR A 84 -1.42 10.31 4.19
C TYR A 84 -0.37 11.41 3.95
N TRP A 85 -0.62 12.34 3.01
CA TRP A 85 0.30 13.39 2.59
C TRP A 85 1.71 12.87 2.29
N LEU A 86 1.79 11.84 1.44
CA LEU A 86 3.05 11.21 1.06
C LEU A 86 3.65 11.91 -0.15
N ASP A 87 4.67 12.74 0.07
CA ASP A 87 5.38 13.45 -1.01
C ASP A 87 6.50 12.62 -1.66
N ASP A 88 7.26 11.87 -0.85
CA ASP A 88 8.37 11.01 -1.30
C ASP A 88 8.22 9.61 -0.69
N PHE A 89 7.88 8.64 -1.53
CA PHE A 89 7.62 7.27 -1.11
C PHE A 89 7.94 6.23 -2.19
N GLU A 90 8.31 5.03 -1.74
CA GLU A 90 8.46 3.85 -2.58
C GLU A 90 7.22 2.96 -2.47
N ILE A 91 6.86 2.23 -3.53
CA ILE A 91 5.78 1.22 -3.48
C ILE A 91 6.33 -0.17 -3.77
N LYS A 92 6.05 -1.13 -2.87
CA LYS A 92 6.51 -2.52 -2.97
C LYS A 92 5.36 -3.50 -2.71
N THR A 93 5.50 -4.73 -3.20
CA THR A 93 4.72 -5.87 -2.66
C THR A 93 5.31 -6.32 -1.33
N ASP A 94 4.56 -7.06 -0.53
CA ASP A 94 5.10 -7.86 0.59
C ASP A 94 6.21 -8.85 0.18
N LYS A 95 6.26 -9.29 -1.09
CA LYS A 95 7.36 -10.08 -1.66
C LYS A 95 8.62 -9.28 -2.02
N GLY A 96 8.65 -7.97 -1.72
CA GLY A 96 9.77 -7.08 -2.03
C GLY A 96 9.93 -6.73 -3.52
N GLN A 97 8.94 -7.06 -4.36
CA GLN A 97 8.93 -6.67 -5.77
C GLN A 97 8.46 -5.22 -5.91
N GLU A 98 9.19 -4.43 -6.70
CA GLU A 98 8.74 -3.09 -7.11
C GLU A 98 7.58 -3.24 -8.09
N ILE A 99 6.39 -2.78 -7.70
CA ILE A 99 5.17 -2.97 -8.50
C ILE A 99 5.05 -1.89 -9.57
N PHE A 100 5.59 -0.70 -9.29
CA PHE A 100 5.33 0.49 -10.08
C PHE A 100 6.60 1.32 -10.29
N GLN A 101 7.43 0.94 -11.26
CA GLN A 101 8.51 1.82 -11.75
C GLN A 101 8.00 3.13 -12.39
N GLY A 102 6.68 3.31 -12.52
CA GLY A 102 6.04 4.45 -13.18
C GLY A 102 5.41 5.52 -12.27
N ILE A 103 5.41 5.39 -10.94
CA ILE A 103 4.79 6.42 -10.08
C ILE A 103 5.69 7.64 -9.88
N SER A 104 7.01 7.50 -10.02
CA SER A 104 7.91 8.67 -10.16
C SER A 104 7.58 9.54 -11.38
N ALA A 105 6.86 9.01 -12.38
CA ALA A 105 6.36 9.80 -13.52
C ALA A 105 4.96 10.42 -13.29
N LEU A 106 4.21 9.97 -12.28
CA LEU A 106 2.88 10.50 -11.95
C LEU A 106 2.95 11.76 -11.08
N ALA A 107 4.05 11.95 -10.34
CA ALA A 107 4.36 13.24 -9.70
C ALA A 107 4.61 14.37 -10.73
N LEU A 108 4.84 14.04 -12.01
CA LEU A 108 5.17 14.99 -13.08
C LEU A 108 4.00 15.30 -14.03
N SER A 109 2.79 14.77 -13.80
CA SER A 109 1.65 14.99 -14.71
C SER A 109 0.61 15.99 -14.19
N THR A 110 0.99 16.84 -13.22
CA THR A 110 0.21 18.04 -12.89
C THR A 110 0.81 19.25 -13.61
N GLU A 111 0.54 19.34 -14.91
CA GLU A 111 0.58 20.60 -15.68
C GLU A 111 -0.77 20.81 -16.39
#